data_AF-A0A6J1L401-F1
#
_entry.id   AF-A0A6J1L401-F1
#
_cell.length_a   1.000
_cell.length_b   1.000
_cell.length_c   1.000
_cell.angle_alpha   90.00
_cell.angle_beta   90.00
_cell.angle_gamma   90.00
#
_symmetry.space_group_name_H-M   'P 1'
#
loop_
_entity.id
_entity.type
_entity.pdbx_description
1 polymer ?
#
loop_
_entity_poly.entity_id
_entity_poly.type
_entity_poly.pdbx_seq_one_letter_code
_entity_poly.pdbx_strand_id
1 'polypeptide(L)'
;MVIVSLVLLIAVFRTNSNHTVIQSYNLTAFQSCSFDDASDNDTLQYNGGDTDFNKPLIIQVPLTIKGSNYFFSDANDGVQCQEGMAFEIQVNTGLGLPPSLNQPPPPPYATPPDSNSVQMPPLMIPQTKNNGSHKTIANSRRDFFFIAVMVLLLLC
;
A
#
# COMPACT_ATOMS: atom_id res chain seq x y z
N MET A 1 -18.42 -4.11 19.71
CA MET A 1 -17.50 -3.52 18.72
C MET A 1 -17.84 -2.04 18.50
N VAL A 2 -16.89 -1.11 18.65
CA VAL A 2 -17.11 0.33 18.37
C VAL A 2 -16.01 0.86 17.44
N ILE A 3 -16.40 1.51 16.34
CA ILE A 3 -15.47 2.20 15.45
C ILE A 3 -15.07 3.52 16.10
N VAL A 4 -13.77 3.78 16.23
CA VAL A 4 -13.28 4.97 16.94
C VAL A 4 -12.59 5.97 16.02
N SER A 5 -12.14 5.56 14.84
CA SER A 5 -11.63 6.50 13.85
C SER A 5 -11.66 5.88 12.46
N LEU A 6 -12.13 6.64 11.47
CA LEU A 6 -11.86 6.42 10.06
C LEU A 6 -10.69 7.33 9.68
N VAL A 7 -9.47 6.84 9.81
CA VAL A 7 -8.36 7.43 9.03
C VAL A 7 -8.61 6.92 7.62
N LEU A 8 -8.49 7.76 6.57
CA LEU A 8 -9.05 7.49 5.23
C LEU A 8 -8.69 6.13 4.59
N LEU A 9 -7.72 5.40 5.14
CA LEU A 9 -7.21 4.11 4.68
C LEU A 9 -7.33 2.97 5.72
N ILE A 10 -7.74 3.24 6.96
CA ILE A 10 -7.75 2.27 8.06
C ILE A 10 -9.02 2.46 8.92
N ALA A 11 -9.73 1.36 9.16
CA ALA A 11 -10.80 1.27 10.15
C ALA A 11 -10.23 0.79 11.49
N VAL A 12 -10.45 1.56 12.56
CA VAL A 12 -9.98 1.22 13.91
C VAL A 12 -11.15 0.79 14.80
N PHE A 13 -11.08 -0.44 15.27
CA PHE A 13 -12.09 -1.08 16.11
C PHE A 13 -11.59 -1.17 17.55
N ARG A 14 -12.35 -0.60 18.48
CA ARG A 14 -12.20 -0.87 19.91
C ARG A 14 -13.22 -1.93 20.30
N THR A 15 -12.73 -3.04 20.81
CA THR A 15 -13.56 -4.20 21.13
C THR A 15 -12.96 -4.97 22.32
N ASN A 16 -13.45 -6.17 22.56
CA ASN A 16 -12.85 -7.13 23.48
C ASN A 16 -12.84 -8.53 22.88
N SER A 17 -12.26 -9.50 23.59
CA SER A 17 -12.16 -10.90 23.15
C SER A 17 -13.49 -11.67 23.04
N ASN A 18 -14.63 -11.10 23.44
CA ASN A 18 -15.96 -11.72 23.27
C ASN A 18 -16.62 -11.38 21.92
N HIS A 19 -15.95 -10.57 21.10
CA HIS A 19 -16.47 -10.11 19.83
C HIS A 19 -15.46 -10.44 18.73
N THR A 20 -15.94 -10.73 17.53
CA THR A 20 -15.09 -10.89 16.34
C THR A 20 -15.18 -9.65 15.47
N VAL A 21 -14.15 -9.44 14.64
CA VAL A 21 -14.18 -8.43 13.57
C VAL A 21 -14.04 -9.18 12.26
N ILE A 22 -15.17 -9.42 11.61
CA ILE A 22 -15.20 -9.99 10.26
C ILE A 22 -15.27 -8.85 9.26
N GLN A 23 -14.44 -8.89 8.22
CA GLN A 23 -14.58 -8.07 7.02
C GLN A 23 -15.05 -8.98 5.89
N SER A 24 -16.09 -8.59 5.17
CA SER A 24 -16.51 -9.27 3.94
C SER A 24 -16.73 -8.29 2.80
N TYR A 25 -16.46 -8.73 1.58
CA TYR A 25 -16.88 -8.06 0.35
C TYR A 25 -18.16 -8.69 -0.23
N ASN A 26 -18.70 -9.72 0.44
CA ASN A 26 -19.85 -10.48 0.03
C ASN A 26 -21.09 -10.04 0.82
N LEU A 27 -22.07 -9.46 0.11
CA LEU A 27 -23.30 -8.99 0.74
C LEU A 27 -24.12 -10.12 1.37
N THR A 28 -24.09 -11.33 0.79
CA THR A 28 -24.83 -12.47 1.32
C THR A 28 -24.27 -12.91 2.66
N ALA A 29 -22.95 -13.02 2.80
CA ALA A 29 -22.29 -13.37 4.06
C ALA A 29 -22.56 -12.32 5.16
N PHE A 30 -22.56 -11.05 4.79
CA PHE A 30 -22.93 -9.96 5.69
C PHE A 30 -24.39 -10.05 6.16
N GLN A 31 -25.33 -10.32 5.25
CA GLN A 31 -26.76 -10.41 5.56
C GLN A 31 -27.12 -11.67 6.34
N SER A 32 -26.42 -12.78 6.09
CA SER A 32 -26.61 -14.02 6.86
C SER A 32 -25.96 -13.96 8.24
N CYS A 33 -25.13 -12.95 8.52
CA CYS A 33 -24.35 -12.85 9.75
C CYS A 33 -23.53 -14.12 10.03
N SER A 34 -22.96 -14.74 8.99
CA SER A 34 -22.25 -16.01 9.11
C SER A 34 -20.93 -15.96 8.35
N PHE A 35 -19.86 -16.40 9.03
CA PHE A 35 -18.54 -16.59 8.44
C PHE A 35 -18.33 -18.02 7.89
N ASP A 36 -19.17 -18.98 8.27
CA ASP A 36 -18.94 -20.42 8.04
C ASP A 36 -18.92 -20.83 6.56
N ASP A 37 -19.75 -20.19 5.73
CA ASP A 37 -19.83 -20.45 4.29
C ASP A 37 -19.02 -19.45 3.45
N ALA A 38 -18.19 -18.63 4.10
CA ALA A 38 -17.48 -17.55 3.44
C ALA A 38 -16.24 -18.05 2.68
N SER A 39 -15.88 -17.38 1.59
CA SER A 39 -14.67 -17.72 0.85
C SER A 39 -13.47 -16.99 1.46
N ASP A 40 -12.33 -17.68 1.56
CA ASP A 40 -11.08 -17.09 2.06
C ASP A 40 -10.63 -15.83 1.28
N ASN A 41 -11.13 -15.64 0.05
CA ASN A 41 -10.78 -14.51 -0.79
C ASN A 41 -11.68 -13.27 -0.59
N ASP A 42 -12.88 -13.45 -0.05
CA ASP A 42 -13.88 -12.39 0.06
C ASP A 42 -14.19 -12.03 1.51
N THR A 43 -13.78 -12.87 2.46
CA THR A 43 -14.08 -12.68 3.87
C THR A 43 -12.88 -13.03 4.75
N LEU A 44 -12.58 -12.14 5.68
CA LEU A 44 -11.39 -12.20 6.53
C LEU A 44 -11.79 -11.93 7.98
N GLN A 45 -11.30 -12.77 8.88
CA GLN A 45 -11.45 -12.57 10.32
C GLN A 45 -10.21 -11.90 10.90
N TYR A 46 -10.39 -10.72 11.49
CA TYR A 46 -9.37 -9.99 12.22
C TYR A 46 -9.57 -10.22 13.71
N ASN A 47 -8.91 -11.26 14.23
CA ASN A 47 -9.06 -11.81 15.59
C ASN A 47 -10.34 -12.61 15.87
N GLY A 48 -10.18 -13.58 16.77
CA GLY A 48 -11.17 -14.50 17.30
C GLY A 48 -10.46 -15.76 17.84
N GLY A 49 -10.99 -16.38 18.88
CA GLY A 49 -10.39 -17.59 19.49
C GLY A 49 -9.40 -17.36 20.64
N ASP A 50 -9.37 -16.17 21.25
CA ASP A 50 -8.66 -15.96 22.52
C ASP A 50 -9.42 -16.70 23.64
N THR A 51 -8.69 -17.41 24.52
CA THR A 51 -9.29 -18.15 25.64
C THR A 51 -9.66 -17.22 26.80
N ASP A 52 -9.04 -16.04 26.86
CA ASP A 52 -9.28 -15.07 27.92
C ASP A 52 -10.47 -14.17 27.56
N PHE A 53 -11.55 -14.26 28.33
CA PHE A 53 -12.75 -13.45 28.11
C PHE A 53 -12.58 -11.98 28.53
N ASN A 54 -13.32 -11.07 27.88
CA ASN A 54 -13.37 -9.63 28.18
C ASN A 54 -12.03 -8.86 28.09
N LYS A 55 -11.00 -9.41 27.44
CA LYS A 55 -9.75 -8.68 27.22
C LYS A 55 -9.96 -7.52 26.25
N PRO A 56 -9.59 -6.27 26.58
CA PRO A 56 -9.75 -5.15 25.67
C PRO A 56 -8.79 -5.27 24.48
N LEU A 57 -9.32 -5.04 23.27
CA LEU A 57 -8.58 -5.17 22.01
C LEU A 57 -8.75 -3.93 21.15
N ILE A 58 -7.69 -3.61 20.40
CA ILE A 58 -7.71 -2.62 19.33
C ILE A 58 -7.31 -3.32 18.04
N ILE A 59 -8.21 -3.35 17.06
CA ILE A 59 -8.01 -4.00 15.77
C ILE A 59 -7.99 -2.93 14.69
N GLN A 60 -6.98 -2.99 13.82
CA GLN A 60 -6.79 -2.05 12.73
C GLN A 60 -6.96 -2.82 11.43
N VAL A 61 -7.99 -2.48 10.66
CA VAL A 61 -8.29 -3.14 9.39
C VAL A 61 -7.97 -2.17 8.25
N PRO A 62 -7.08 -2.55 7.31
CA PRO A 62 -6.78 -1.73 6.15
C PRO A 62 -7.93 -1.76 5.14
N LEU A 63 -8.32 -0.59 4.62
CA LEU A 63 -9.37 -0.42 3.62
C LEU A 63 -8.75 -0.31 2.22
N THR A 64 -8.33 -1.45 1.65
CA THR A 64 -7.56 -1.49 0.39
C THR A 64 -8.42 -1.66 -0.86
N ILE A 65 -9.63 -2.19 -0.73
CA ILE A 65 -10.52 -2.47 -1.86
C ILE A 65 -11.60 -1.40 -1.95
N LYS A 66 -11.69 -0.77 -3.13
CA LYS A 66 -12.74 0.20 -3.46
C LYS A 66 -14.09 -0.51 -3.53
N GLY A 67 -15.14 0.13 -3.02
CA GLY A 67 -16.49 -0.42 -2.99
C GLY A 67 -16.97 -0.66 -1.56
N SER A 68 -18.02 -1.45 -1.44
CA SER A 68 -18.65 -1.80 -0.17
C SER A 68 -17.75 -2.78 0.58
N ASN A 69 -17.38 -2.40 1.80
CA ASN A 69 -16.67 -3.24 2.75
C ASN A 69 -17.62 -3.47 3.92
N TYR A 70 -18.08 -4.71 4.10
CA TYR A 70 -19.00 -5.07 5.16
C TYR A 70 -18.24 -5.54 6.38
N PHE A 71 -18.68 -5.10 7.56
CA PHE A 71 -18.09 -5.47 8.83
C PHE A 71 -19.15 -5.98 9.79
N PHE A 72 -18.90 -7.11 10.43
CA PHE A 72 -19.84 -7.69 11.38
C PHE A 72 -19.13 -8.55 12.43
N SER A 73 -19.84 -8.85 13.51
CA SER A 73 -19.41 -9.82 14.52
C SER A 73 -20.16 -11.13 14.32
N ASP A 74 -19.42 -12.19 14.06
CA ASP A 74 -19.90 -13.58 14.03
C ASP A 74 -19.88 -14.23 15.43
N ALA A 75 -19.42 -13.50 16.45
CA ALA A 75 -19.41 -14.03 17.80
C ALA A 75 -20.82 -14.38 18.30
N ASN A 76 -20.90 -15.50 19.03
CA ASN A 76 -22.15 -16.06 19.52
C ASN A 76 -23.11 -16.40 18.36
N ASP A 77 -22.59 -17.13 17.38
CA ASP A 77 -23.28 -17.59 16.16
C ASP A 77 -24.00 -16.45 15.42
N GLY A 78 -23.31 -15.33 15.23
CA GLY A 78 -23.83 -14.16 14.53
C GLY A 78 -24.91 -13.36 15.26
N VAL A 79 -25.31 -13.72 16.49
CA VAL A 79 -26.36 -12.99 17.24
C VAL A 79 -26.02 -11.51 17.39
N GLN A 80 -24.75 -11.18 17.65
CA GLN A 80 -24.32 -9.79 17.79
C GLN A 80 -24.51 -9.00 16.49
N CYS A 81 -24.23 -9.61 15.34
CA CYS A 81 -24.50 -9.02 14.03
C CYS A 81 -25.99 -8.76 13.83
N GLN A 82 -26.86 -9.72 14.18
CA GLN A 82 -28.32 -9.59 14.10
C GLN A 82 -28.87 -8.47 15.00
N GLU A 83 -28.22 -8.24 16.15
CA GLU A 83 -28.54 -7.13 17.07
C GLU A 83 -27.95 -5.77 16.65
N GLY A 84 -27.34 -5.69 15.46
CA GLY A 84 -26.86 -4.44 14.88
C GLY A 84 -25.36 -4.18 15.07
N MET A 85 -24.58 -5.16 15.52
CA MET A 85 -23.11 -5.10 15.48
C MET A 85 -22.58 -5.41 14.07
N ALA A 86 -23.12 -4.69 13.09
CA ALA A 86 -22.91 -4.89 11.67
C ALA A 86 -23.02 -3.53 10.96
N PHE A 87 -22.10 -3.24 10.04
CA PHE A 87 -22.13 -1.99 9.28
C PHE A 87 -21.35 -2.10 7.96
N GLU A 88 -21.61 -1.16 7.06
CA GLU A 88 -20.92 -1.02 5.78
C GLU A 88 -20.01 0.22 5.78
N ILE A 89 -18.83 0.09 5.19
CA ILE A 89 -17.97 1.21 4.81
C ILE A 89 -17.88 1.28 3.29
N GLN A 90 -18.30 2.42 2.72
CA GLN A 90 -18.10 2.72 1.32
C GLN A 90 -16.70 3.31 1.09
N VAL A 91 -15.79 2.51 0.54
CA VAL A 91 -14.43 2.94 0.22
C VAL A 91 -14.40 3.54 -1.19
N ASN A 92 -13.93 4.78 -1.30
CA ASN A 92 -13.81 5.51 -2.55
C ASN A 92 -12.38 6.02 -2.75
N THR A 93 -12.03 6.30 -4.01
CA THR A 93 -10.76 6.94 -4.34
C THR A 93 -10.78 8.38 -3.82
N GLY A 94 -9.77 8.75 -3.02
CA GLY A 94 -9.59 10.14 -2.60
C GLY A 94 -9.31 11.05 -3.80
N LEU A 95 -9.47 12.37 -3.61
CA LEU A 95 -9.22 13.38 -4.66
C LEU A 95 -7.76 13.50 -5.12
N GLY A 96 -6.87 12.69 -4.53
CA GLY A 96 -5.44 12.74 -4.77
C GLY A 96 -4.76 13.90 -4.04
N LEU A 97 -3.47 14.09 -4.33
CA LEU A 97 -2.73 15.24 -3.86
C LEU A 97 -3.26 16.50 -4.57
N PRO A 98 -3.38 17.65 -3.85
CA PRO A 98 -3.71 18.91 -4.51
C PRO A 98 -2.65 19.25 -5.57
N PRO A 99 -3.01 19.96 -6.65
CA PRO A 99 -2.07 20.28 -7.74
C PRO A 99 -0.78 20.98 -7.29
N SER A 100 -0.82 21.73 -6.18
CA SER A 100 0.36 22.37 -5.57
C SER A 100 1.40 21.38 -5.03
N LEU A 101 1.01 20.13 -4.78
CA LEU A 101 1.86 19.04 -4.30
C LEU A 101 2.19 18.01 -5.38
N ASN A 102 1.77 18.23 -6.64
CA ASN A 102 2.25 17.47 -7.79
C ASN A 102 3.67 17.91 -8.15
N GLN A 103 4.60 17.67 -7.24
CA GLN A 103 6.02 17.95 -7.47
C GLN A 103 6.62 16.83 -8.33
N PRO A 104 7.46 17.16 -9.31
CA PRO A 104 8.23 16.14 -10.02
C PRO A 104 9.10 15.35 -9.03
N PRO A 105 9.40 14.07 -9.32
CA PRO A 105 10.29 13.27 -8.49
C PRO A 105 11.58 14.05 -8.19
N PRO A 106 12.12 13.98 -6.96
CA PRO A 106 13.42 14.56 -6.66
C PRO A 106 14.45 14.07 -7.68
N PRO A 107 15.36 14.93 -8.17
CA PRO A 107 16.43 14.48 -9.03
C PRO A 107 17.25 13.39 -8.32
N PRO A 108 17.89 12.46 -9.06
CA PRO A 108 18.74 11.44 -8.47
C PRO A 108 19.76 12.07 -7.52
N TYR A 109 19.93 11.46 -6.34
CA TYR A 109 20.89 11.95 -5.36
C TYR A 109 22.29 12.02 -5.98
N ALA A 110 22.84 13.22 -6.03
CA ALA A 110 24.25 13.45 -6.32
C ALA A 110 24.96 13.74 -5.00
N THR A 111 26.06 13.04 -4.73
CA THR A 111 26.92 13.33 -3.59
C THR A 111 27.35 14.80 -3.68
N PRO A 112 27.20 15.60 -2.61
CA PRO A 112 27.73 16.94 -2.58
C PRO A 112 29.23 16.90 -2.89
N PRO A 113 29.76 17.84 -3.69
CA PRO A 113 31.20 17.92 -3.90
C PRO A 113 31.89 18.11 -2.55
N ASP A 114 32.93 17.32 -2.30
CA ASP A 114 33.74 17.41 -1.09
C ASP A 114 34.21 18.85 -0.88
N SER A 115 34.05 19.36 0.34
CA SER A 115 34.29 20.76 0.76
C SER A 115 35.76 21.24 0.65
N ASN A 116 36.60 20.59 -0.16
CA ASN A 116 38.02 20.90 -0.29
C ASN A 116 38.40 21.55 -1.64
N SER A 117 37.44 22.04 -2.43
CA SER A 117 37.75 22.92 -3.55
C SER A 117 36.95 24.22 -3.46
N VAL A 118 37.58 25.22 -2.85
CA VAL A 118 37.24 26.63 -3.05
C VAL A 118 37.37 26.92 -4.54
N GLN A 119 36.27 26.94 -5.27
CA GLN A 119 36.19 27.59 -6.57
C GLN A 119 34.82 28.24 -6.67
N MET A 120 34.76 29.53 -6.32
CA MET A 120 33.62 30.40 -6.64
C MET A 120 33.28 30.28 -8.13
N PRO A 121 32.00 30.45 -8.53
CA PRO A 121 31.63 30.44 -9.94
C PRO A 121 32.43 31.54 -10.68
N PRO A 122 33.13 31.22 -11.79
CA PRO A 122 33.81 32.24 -12.56
C PRO A 122 32.79 33.18 -13.19
N LEU A 123 32.99 34.48 -12.98
CA LEU A 123 32.27 35.57 -13.62
C LEU A 123 32.38 35.43 -15.16
N MET A 124 31.27 35.25 -15.88
CA MET A 124 31.27 35.19 -17.34
C MET A 124 31.57 36.57 -17.94
N ILE A 125 32.78 36.74 -18.48
CA ILE A 125 33.10 37.76 -19.49
C ILE A 125 32.97 37.07 -20.86
N PRO A 126 32.18 37.61 -21.82
CA PRO A 126 31.97 36.95 -23.10
C PRO A 126 33.17 37.18 -24.03
N GLN A 127 33.88 36.11 -24.41
CA GLN A 127 34.79 36.15 -25.56
C GLN A 127 34.70 34.90 -26.45
N THR A 128 34.94 35.19 -27.71
CA THR A 128 34.53 34.56 -28.97
C THR A 128 35.36 33.33 -29.36
N LYS A 129 34.67 32.30 -29.89
CA LYS A 129 34.97 31.47 -31.09
C LYS A 129 36.41 30.95 -31.31
N ASN A 130 36.58 29.62 -31.35
CA ASN A 130 37.11 28.91 -32.54
C ASN A 130 36.98 27.38 -32.45
N ASN A 131 36.83 26.78 -33.64
CA ASN A 131 36.53 25.38 -33.94
C ASN A 131 37.66 24.41 -33.57
N GLY A 132 37.31 23.17 -33.21
CA GLY A 132 38.24 22.04 -33.11
C GLY A 132 37.51 20.72 -32.79
N SER A 133 37.89 19.66 -33.50
CA SER A 133 37.13 18.44 -33.79
C SER A 133 37.54 17.22 -32.93
N HIS A 134 36.79 16.11 -33.07
CA HIS A 134 37.11 14.69 -32.74
C HIS A 134 36.93 14.26 -31.25
N LYS A 135 36.39 13.09 -30.87
CA LYS A 135 36.13 11.79 -31.53
C LYS A 135 35.04 11.01 -30.76
N THR A 136 34.26 10.24 -31.50
CA THR A 136 33.33 9.18 -31.08
C THR A 136 34.01 8.03 -30.33
N ILE A 137 33.44 7.57 -29.20
CA ILE A 137 33.56 6.18 -28.73
C ILE A 137 32.21 5.75 -28.13
N ALA A 138 31.54 4.82 -28.79
CA ALA A 138 30.34 4.14 -28.30
C ALA A 138 30.75 2.93 -27.44
N ASN A 139 30.15 2.77 -26.26
CA ASN A 139 30.38 1.62 -25.39
C ASN A 139 29.18 0.66 -25.47
N SER A 140 29.29 -0.38 -26.33
CA SER A 140 28.34 -1.49 -26.36
C SER A 140 28.76 -2.53 -25.33
N ARG A 141 28.05 -2.58 -24.20
CA ARG A 141 28.28 -3.55 -23.12
C ARG A 141 26.99 -4.28 -22.75
N ARG A 142 26.18 -4.60 -23.78
CA ARG A 142 24.83 -5.15 -23.60
C ARG A 142 24.51 -6.39 -24.44
N ASP A 143 25.51 -7.00 -25.08
CA ASP A 143 25.26 -8.18 -25.95
C ASP A 143 25.83 -9.50 -25.40
N PHE A 144 26.62 -9.47 -24.31
CA PHE A 144 27.21 -10.69 -23.73
C PHE A 144 26.26 -11.46 -22.79
N PHE A 145 25.25 -10.79 -22.22
CA PHE A 145 24.35 -11.44 -21.26
C PHE A 145 23.26 -12.27 -21.93
N PHE A 146 22.81 -11.90 -23.13
CA PHE A 146 21.74 -12.59 -23.83
C PHE A 146 22.16 -13.94 -24.42
N ILE A 147 23.42 -14.06 -24.86
CA ILE A 147 23.97 -15.32 -25.38
C ILE A 147 24.04 -16.38 -24.28
N ALA A 148 24.45 -16.02 -23.06
CA ALA A 148 24.60 -16.95 -21.95
C ALA A 148 23.26 -17.55 -21.47
N VAL A 149 22.19 -16.74 -21.47
CA VAL A 149 20.85 -17.19 -21.05
C VAL A 149 20.21 -18.12 -22.09
N MET A 150 20.43 -17.87 -23.38
CA MET A 150 19.88 -18.73 -24.45
C MET A 150 20.55 -20.10 -24.55
N VAL A 151 21.86 -20.20 -24.26
CA VAL A 151 22.55 -21.50 -24.24
C VAL A 151 22.11 -22.35 -23.05
N LEU A 152 21.81 -21.73 -21.90
CA LEU A 152 21.34 -22.43 -20.71
C LEU A 152 19.92 -23.00 -20.88
N LEU A 153 19.04 -22.29 -21.59
CA LEU A 153 17.66 -22.73 -21.87
C LEU A 153 17.55 -23.86 -22.90
N LEU A 154 18.58 -24.08 -23.71
CA LEU A 154 18.64 -25.18 -24.70
C LEU A 154 19.23 -26.48 -24.13
N LEU A 155 19.70 -26.47 -22.87
CA LEU A 155 20.33 -27.60 -22.19
C LEU A 155 19.51 -28.12 -20.99
N CYS A 156 18.23 -27.78 -20.90
CA CYS A 156 17.27 -28.33 -19.93
C CYS A 156 16.04 -28.89 -20.67
#